data_AF-A0AAX0WP61-F1
#
_entry.id   AF-A0AAX0WP61-F1
#
_cell.length_a   1.000
_cell.length_b   1.000
_cell.length_c   1.000
_cell.angle_alpha   90.00
_cell.angle_beta   90.00
_cell.angle_gamma   90.00
#
_symmetry.space_group_name_H-M   'P 1'
#
loop_
_entity.id
_entity.type
_entity.pdbx_description
1 polymer ?
#
loop_
_entity_poly.entity_id
_entity_poly.type
_entity_poly.pdbx_seq_one_letter_code
_entity_poly.pdbx_strand_id
1 'polypeptide(L)'
;MTKLEELLYSLTAVVVRYHDSQPKVKKLVVATDENLLKEKSLSCAKEIIQNQDIHFKIRLNDLIKQCSDSGRRPFLYYILHEITSLKELFDQKTSFEPSKLKENKNQISQLLIDLKLLLDTPKHKTYRITYSRPEETKKATLDLSGLKNDGYIGSDLCNSGEILNDEVLKRFNICAYTSNERIRDIAEQICMEHQHALLVPELIAQNELQKRINLEQEHELHSLTNQQAENQKKLETTSTKHYTALYIFYILFKRLQAREQKQKTVIDQQQETISELQQKISELTHPADSKPTSYRFYPSY
;
A
#
# COMPACT_ATOMS: atom_id res chain seq x y z
N MET A 1 14.60 6.37 -18.58
CA MET A 1 14.82 5.04 -19.17
C MET A 1 15.57 4.24 -18.15
N THR A 2 15.00 3.13 -17.68
CA THR A 2 15.68 2.31 -16.66
C THR A 2 16.78 1.49 -17.30
N LYS A 3 17.78 1.05 -16.53
CA LYS A 3 18.81 0.11 -17.05
C LYS A 3 18.22 -1.22 -17.55
N LEU A 4 17.07 -1.65 -17.03
CA LEU A 4 16.35 -2.82 -17.54
C LEU A 4 15.80 -2.57 -18.94
N GLU A 5 15.20 -1.40 -19.16
CA GLU A 5 14.73 -0.94 -20.48
C GLU A 5 15.91 -0.87 -21.47
N GLU A 6 17.05 -0.36 -21.02
CA GLU A 6 18.29 -0.32 -21.81
C GLU A 6 18.80 -1.71 -22.19
N LEU A 7 18.78 -2.69 -21.27
CA LEU A 7 19.19 -4.06 -21.55
C LEU A 7 18.27 -4.71 -22.59
N LEU A 8 16.96 -4.52 -22.44
CA LEU A 8 15.94 -5.02 -23.35
C LEU A 8 16.14 -4.48 -24.78
N TYR A 9 16.32 -3.17 -24.92
CA TYR A 9 16.54 -2.56 -26.24
C TYR A 9 17.89 -2.92 -26.83
N SER A 10 18.94 -3.07 -25.99
CA SER A 10 20.26 -3.49 -26.45
C SER A 10 20.26 -4.90 -27.02
N LEU A 11 19.61 -5.86 -26.35
CA LEU A 11 19.46 -7.23 -26.87
C LEU A 11 18.62 -7.25 -28.16
N THR A 12 17.57 -6.43 -28.24
CA THR A 12 16.77 -6.29 -29.45
C THR A 12 17.59 -5.71 -30.60
N ALA A 13 18.46 -4.73 -30.32
CA ALA A 13 19.37 -4.14 -31.29
C ALA A 13 20.39 -5.16 -31.82
N VAL A 14 20.79 -6.17 -31.03
CA VAL A 14 21.64 -7.28 -31.52
C VAL A 14 20.97 -8.01 -32.68
N VAL A 15 19.67 -8.32 -32.57
CA VAL A 15 18.93 -9.02 -33.65
C VAL A 15 18.82 -8.12 -34.89
N VAL A 16 18.52 -6.83 -34.70
CA VAL A 16 18.39 -5.85 -35.79
C VAL A 16 19.72 -5.65 -36.52
N ARG A 17 20.82 -5.40 -35.79
CA ARG A 17 22.15 -5.21 -36.39
C ARG A 17 22.67 -6.48 -37.05
N TYR A 18 22.41 -7.64 -36.44
CA TYR A 18 22.81 -8.91 -37.06
C TYR A 18 22.06 -9.13 -38.38
N HIS A 19 20.75 -8.87 -38.40
CA HIS A 19 19.96 -8.88 -39.63
C HIS A 19 20.57 -7.94 -40.68
N ASP A 20 20.77 -6.66 -40.36
CA ASP A 20 21.25 -5.66 -41.32
C ASP A 20 22.69 -5.89 -41.81
N SER A 21 23.47 -6.69 -41.08
CA SER A 21 24.80 -7.15 -41.53
C SER A 21 24.74 -8.25 -42.60
N GLN A 22 23.57 -8.85 -42.86
CA GLN A 22 23.43 -9.91 -43.85
C GLN A 22 23.40 -9.34 -45.28
N PRO A 23 24.06 -9.98 -46.26
CA PRO A 23 24.23 -9.42 -47.61
C PRO A 23 22.97 -9.41 -48.47
N LYS A 24 21.93 -10.19 -48.14
CA LYS A 24 20.72 -10.40 -48.97
C LYS A 24 19.42 -9.92 -48.32
N VAL A 25 19.51 -9.13 -47.26
CA VAL A 25 18.31 -8.62 -46.57
C VAL A 25 18.12 -7.12 -46.83
N LYS A 26 16.86 -6.67 -46.75
CA LYS A 26 16.54 -5.25 -46.79
C LYS A 26 16.88 -4.65 -45.43
N LYS A 27 17.97 -3.88 -45.36
CA LYS A 27 18.43 -3.23 -44.12
C LYS A 27 17.32 -2.36 -43.53
N LEU A 28 17.10 -2.50 -42.23
CA LEU A 28 16.20 -1.66 -41.46
C LEU A 28 16.84 -0.31 -41.16
N VAL A 29 18.13 -0.32 -40.87
CA VAL A 29 18.92 0.86 -40.51
C VAL A 29 20.09 1.02 -41.47
N VAL A 30 20.25 2.24 -41.99
CA VAL A 30 21.40 2.63 -42.80
C VAL A 30 21.99 3.91 -42.22
N ALA A 31 23.28 3.85 -41.90
CA ALA A 31 24.09 4.99 -41.48
C ALA A 31 25.54 4.78 -41.94
N THR A 32 26.20 5.89 -42.28
CA THR A 32 27.60 5.90 -42.72
C THR A 32 28.56 5.93 -41.53
N ASP A 33 28.14 6.55 -40.42
CA ASP A 33 28.88 6.60 -39.16
C ASP A 33 28.45 5.47 -38.22
N GLU A 34 29.40 4.87 -37.52
CA GLU A 34 29.18 3.72 -36.64
C GLU A 34 28.42 4.10 -35.37
N ASN A 35 28.68 5.29 -34.81
CA ASN A 35 27.95 5.76 -33.63
C ASN A 35 26.49 6.07 -34.00
N LEU A 36 26.28 6.77 -35.11
CA LEU A 36 24.94 7.01 -35.65
C LEU A 36 24.21 5.70 -35.98
N LEU A 37 24.92 4.68 -36.46
CA LEU A 37 24.35 3.35 -36.70
C LEU A 37 23.82 2.73 -35.40
N LYS A 38 24.62 2.78 -34.32
CA LYS A 38 24.23 2.25 -32.99
C LYS A 38 22.98 2.96 -32.46
N GLU A 39 22.95 4.29 -32.52
CA GLU A 39 21.79 5.07 -32.07
C GLU A 39 20.52 4.76 -32.85
N LYS A 40 20.61 4.68 -34.18
CA LYS A 40 19.46 4.33 -35.02
C LYS A 40 19.02 2.88 -34.84
N SER A 41 19.95 1.94 -34.64
CA SER A 41 19.62 0.55 -34.32
C SER A 41 18.90 0.44 -32.98
N LEU A 42 19.31 1.20 -31.97
CA LEU A 42 18.63 1.26 -30.68
C LEU A 42 17.23 1.89 -30.80
N SER A 43 17.10 2.94 -31.61
CA SER A 43 15.81 3.58 -31.89
C SER A 43 14.85 2.61 -32.58
N CYS A 44 15.33 1.87 -33.59
CA CYS A 44 14.55 0.82 -34.26
C CYS A 44 14.17 -0.31 -33.29
N ALA A 45 15.10 -0.72 -32.42
CA ALA A 45 14.81 -1.72 -31.40
C ALA A 45 13.70 -1.26 -30.44
N LYS A 46 13.72 0.00 -30.02
CA LYS A 46 12.67 0.61 -29.20
C LYS A 46 11.33 0.61 -29.93
N GLU A 47 11.30 1.02 -31.20
CA GLU A 47 10.09 0.99 -32.03
C GLU A 47 9.50 -0.42 -32.14
N ILE A 48 10.33 -1.44 -32.34
CA ILE A 48 9.88 -2.84 -32.43
C ILE A 48 9.24 -3.31 -31.11
N ILE A 49 9.83 -2.96 -29.96
CA ILE A 49 9.32 -3.39 -28.65
C ILE A 49 8.06 -2.63 -28.24
N GLN A 50 7.94 -1.36 -28.64
CA GLN A 50 6.80 -0.51 -28.28
C GLN A 50 5.63 -0.59 -29.28
N ASN A 51 5.81 -1.28 -30.41
CA ASN A 51 4.78 -1.42 -31.44
C ASN A 51 3.53 -2.15 -30.91
N GLN A 52 2.35 -1.54 -31.09
CA GLN A 52 1.07 -2.12 -30.67
C GLN A 52 0.39 -2.95 -31.78
N ASP A 53 0.71 -2.70 -33.05
CA ASP A 53 0.07 -3.34 -34.20
C ASP A 53 0.65 -4.74 -34.46
N ILE A 54 1.96 -4.90 -34.30
CA ILE A 54 2.69 -6.15 -34.52
C ILE A 54 3.45 -6.51 -33.26
N HIS A 55 3.10 -7.66 -32.69
CA HIS A 55 3.80 -8.19 -31.52
C HIS A 55 5.30 -8.37 -31.80
N PHE A 56 6.15 -7.81 -30.94
CA PHE A 56 7.61 -7.79 -31.12
C PHE A 56 8.20 -9.18 -31.41
N LYS A 57 7.69 -10.23 -30.73
CA LYS A 57 8.11 -11.63 -30.94
C LYS A 57 7.92 -12.10 -32.38
N ILE A 58 6.81 -11.72 -33.03
CA ILE A 58 6.55 -12.06 -34.44
C ILE A 58 7.55 -11.32 -35.32
N ARG A 59 7.67 -10.00 -35.11
CA ARG A 59 8.56 -9.14 -35.90
C ARG A 59 10.01 -9.61 -35.84
N LEU A 60 10.54 -9.88 -34.64
CA LEU A 60 11.91 -10.34 -34.46
C LEU A 60 12.12 -11.75 -35.03
N ASN A 61 11.15 -12.65 -34.89
CA ASN A 61 11.23 -13.98 -35.49
C ASN A 61 11.32 -13.88 -37.03
N ASP A 62 10.55 -12.99 -37.66
CA ASP A 62 10.62 -12.80 -39.10
C ASP A 62 11.96 -12.23 -39.57
N LEU A 63 12.60 -11.34 -38.79
CA LEU A 63 13.97 -10.88 -39.06
C LEU A 63 14.98 -12.03 -38.95
N ILE A 64 14.84 -12.89 -37.94
CA ILE A 64 15.72 -14.06 -37.75
C ILE A 64 15.57 -15.05 -38.91
N LYS A 65 14.35 -15.29 -39.41
CA LYS A 65 14.10 -16.16 -40.58
C LYS A 65 14.73 -15.64 -41.86
N GLN A 66 14.77 -14.31 -42.05
CA GLN A 66 15.42 -13.66 -43.19
C GLN A 66 16.95 -13.77 -43.14
N CYS A 67 17.54 -14.03 -41.97
CA CYS A 67 18.97 -14.23 -41.83
C CYS A 67 19.43 -15.53 -42.49
N SER A 68 20.64 -15.50 -43.06
CA SER A 68 21.28 -16.67 -43.66
C SER A 68 21.51 -17.78 -42.63
N ASP A 69 21.45 -19.04 -43.06
CA ASP A 69 21.62 -20.21 -42.18
C ASP A 69 23.10 -20.50 -41.90
N SER A 70 23.80 -19.52 -41.34
CA SER A 70 25.23 -19.57 -40.99
C SER A 70 25.49 -20.30 -39.66
N GLY A 71 24.55 -21.09 -39.18
CA GLY A 71 24.60 -21.72 -37.85
C GLY A 71 24.36 -20.75 -36.68
N ARG A 72 24.02 -19.48 -36.95
CA ARG A 72 23.78 -18.44 -35.93
C ARG A 72 22.31 -18.25 -35.55
N ARG A 73 21.39 -18.92 -36.24
CA ARG A 73 19.95 -18.91 -35.89
C ARG A 73 19.68 -19.37 -34.45
N PRO A 74 20.31 -20.46 -33.92
CA PRO A 74 20.12 -20.86 -32.53
C PRO A 74 20.48 -19.76 -31.53
N PHE A 75 21.58 -19.03 -31.77
CA PHE A 75 21.97 -17.89 -30.95
C PHE A 75 20.93 -16.76 -30.99
N LEU A 76 20.43 -16.41 -32.18
CA LEU A 76 19.41 -15.36 -32.30
C LEU A 76 18.07 -15.76 -31.65
N TYR A 77 17.67 -17.03 -31.74
CA TYR A 77 16.49 -17.52 -31.04
C TYR A 77 16.66 -17.54 -29.52
N TYR A 78 17.88 -17.82 -29.03
CA TYR A 78 18.22 -17.63 -27.62
C TYR A 78 18.06 -16.17 -27.21
N ILE A 79 18.63 -15.22 -27.96
CA ILE A 79 18.46 -13.78 -27.67
C ILE A 79 16.97 -13.38 -27.70
N LEU A 80 16.18 -13.89 -28.65
CA LEU A 80 14.73 -13.64 -28.69
C LEU A 80 13.99 -14.17 -27.46
N HIS A 81 14.38 -15.35 -26.96
CA HIS A 81 13.82 -15.90 -25.72
C HIS A 81 14.12 -14.99 -24.52
N GLU A 82 15.36 -14.52 -24.41
CA GLU A 82 15.79 -13.62 -23.33
C GLU A 82 15.11 -12.24 -23.43
N ILE A 83 14.95 -11.70 -24.64
CA ILE A 83 14.14 -10.49 -24.88
C ILE A 83 12.70 -10.70 -24.40
N THR A 84 12.10 -11.86 -24.69
CA THR A 84 10.72 -12.16 -24.25
C THR A 84 10.64 -12.18 -22.73
N SER A 85 11.57 -12.89 -22.07
CA SER A 85 11.64 -12.95 -20.62
C SER A 85 11.83 -11.57 -19.97
N LEU A 86 12.71 -10.73 -20.53
CA LEU A 86 12.95 -9.37 -20.04
C LEU A 86 11.77 -8.43 -20.30
N LYS A 87 11.06 -8.59 -21.43
CA LYS A 87 9.87 -7.80 -21.75
C LYS A 87 8.76 -8.03 -20.74
N GLU A 88 8.55 -9.27 -20.31
CA GLU A 88 7.58 -9.57 -19.25
C GLU A 88 7.95 -8.94 -17.90
N LEU A 89 9.25 -8.92 -17.56
CA LEU A 89 9.73 -8.20 -16.37
C LEU A 89 9.52 -6.69 -16.48
N PHE A 90 9.73 -6.14 -17.68
CA PHE A 90 9.54 -4.72 -17.95
C PHE A 90 8.07 -4.31 -17.93
N ASP A 91 7.16 -5.15 -18.43
CA ASP A 91 5.73 -4.88 -18.49
C ASP A 91 5.00 -5.01 -17.15
N GLN A 92 5.69 -5.53 -16.13
CA GLN A 92 5.16 -5.61 -14.79
C GLN A 92 4.93 -4.20 -14.21
N LYS A 93 3.69 -3.95 -13.77
CA LYS A 93 3.24 -2.64 -13.28
C LYS A 93 3.37 -2.46 -11.77
N THR A 94 3.57 -3.54 -11.03
CA THR A 94 3.61 -3.56 -9.57
C THR A 94 4.97 -3.99 -9.08
N SER A 95 5.36 -3.49 -7.91
CA SER A 95 6.62 -3.89 -7.28
C SER A 95 6.73 -5.41 -7.11
N PHE A 96 7.96 -5.93 -7.20
CA PHE A 96 8.24 -7.35 -7.08
C PHE A 96 8.25 -7.78 -5.62
N GLU A 97 7.71 -8.97 -5.37
CA GLU A 97 7.95 -9.72 -4.13
C GLU A 97 9.45 -10.01 -3.94
N PRO A 98 9.97 -10.04 -2.70
CA PRO A 98 11.40 -10.24 -2.45
C PRO A 98 11.98 -11.52 -3.06
N SER A 99 11.21 -12.62 -3.07
CA SER A 99 11.60 -13.89 -3.70
C SER A 99 11.74 -13.72 -5.22
N LYS A 100 10.76 -13.09 -5.87
CA LYS A 100 10.76 -12.87 -7.31
C LYS A 100 11.85 -11.92 -7.75
N LEU A 101 12.10 -10.87 -6.97
CA LEU A 101 13.21 -9.96 -7.21
C LEU A 101 14.57 -10.69 -7.18
N LYS A 102 14.76 -11.60 -6.22
CA LYS A 102 15.97 -12.43 -6.12
C LYS A 102 16.13 -13.35 -7.34
N GLU A 103 15.04 -13.98 -7.80
CA GLU A 103 15.05 -14.78 -9.03
C GLU A 103 15.46 -13.94 -10.25
N ASN A 104 14.87 -12.76 -10.42
CA ASN A 104 15.16 -11.86 -11.54
C ASN A 104 16.63 -11.40 -11.52
N LYS A 105 17.17 -11.07 -10.34
CA LYS A 105 18.60 -10.73 -10.16
C LYS A 105 19.50 -11.87 -10.64
N ASN A 106 19.18 -13.11 -10.25
CA ASN A 106 19.93 -14.29 -10.66
C ASN A 106 19.84 -14.51 -12.18
N GLN A 107 18.65 -14.38 -12.77
CA GLN A 107 18.43 -14.54 -14.21
C GLN A 107 19.25 -13.53 -15.03
N ILE A 108 19.18 -12.24 -14.70
CA ILE A 108 19.93 -11.20 -15.42
C ILE A 108 21.44 -11.40 -15.22
N SER A 109 21.88 -11.79 -14.02
CA SER A 109 23.30 -12.06 -13.78
C SER A 109 23.80 -13.24 -14.62
N GLN A 110 23.01 -14.31 -14.72
CA GLN A 110 23.35 -15.50 -15.49
C GLN A 110 23.38 -15.16 -16.98
N LEU A 111 22.40 -14.41 -17.49
CA LEU A 111 22.38 -13.92 -18.87
C LEU A 111 23.67 -13.18 -19.21
N LEU A 112 24.08 -12.19 -18.41
CA LEU A 112 25.28 -11.40 -18.69
C LEU A 112 26.57 -12.23 -18.59
N ILE A 113 26.63 -13.17 -17.64
CA ILE A 113 27.75 -14.12 -17.52
C ILE A 113 27.82 -15.04 -18.73
N ASP A 114 26.69 -15.59 -19.17
CA ASP A 114 26.61 -16.50 -20.30
C ASP A 114 27.00 -15.79 -21.61
N LEU A 115 26.54 -14.56 -21.82
CA LEU A 115 26.92 -13.74 -22.97
C LEU A 115 28.43 -13.45 -22.97
N LYS A 116 29.02 -13.17 -21.80
CA LYS A 116 30.48 -13.01 -21.67
C LYS A 116 31.21 -14.31 -22.02
N LEU A 117 30.80 -15.44 -21.47
CA LEU A 117 31.44 -16.73 -21.72
C LEU A 117 31.30 -17.19 -23.18
N LEU A 118 30.21 -16.84 -23.87
CA LEU A 118 30.07 -17.04 -25.30
C LEU A 118 31.10 -16.27 -26.12
N LEU A 119 31.44 -15.03 -25.72
CA LEU A 119 32.48 -14.23 -26.36
C LEU A 119 33.89 -14.75 -26.09
N ASP A 120 34.11 -15.38 -24.94
CA ASP A 120 35.39 -16.00 -24.60
C ASP A 120 35.57 -17.39 -25.24
N THR A 121 34.48 -18.01 -25.70
CA THR A 121 34.48 -19.35 -26.30
C THR A 121 34.81 -19.31 -27.80
N PRO A 122 35.79 -20.09 -28.27
CA PRO A 122 36.06 -20.34 -29.70
C PRO A 122 34.86 -20.78 -30.54
N LYS A 123 34.79 -20.35 -31.81
CA LYS A 123 33.75 -20.76 -32.77
C LYS A 123 33.58 -22.27 -32.92
N HIS A 124 34.68 -23.01 -32.91
CA HIS A 124 34.66 -24.47 -33.07
C HIS A 124 34.25 -25.21 -31.79
N LYS A 125 34.10 -24.50 -30.67
CA LYS A 125 33.64 -25.05 -29.39
C LYS A 125 32.21 -24.59 -29.12
N THR A 126 31.51 -25.40 -28.34
CA THR A 126 30.18 -25.06 -27.83
C THR A 126 30.27 -24.67 -26.36
N TYR A 127 29.44 -23.71 -25.99
CA TYR A 127 29.18 -23.34 -24.61
C TYR A 127 27.73 -23.71 -24.27
N ARG A 128 27.53 -24.34 -23.12
CA ARG A 128 26.21 -24.76 -22.65
C ARG A 128 25.57 -23.60 -21.90
N ILE A 129 24.58 -22.97 -22.54
CA ILE A 129 23.84 -21.84 -22.00
C ILE A 129 22.57 -22.30 -21.28
N THR A 130 22.13 -21.55 -20.28
CA THR A 130 20.87 -21.80 -19.56
C THR A 130 19.86 -20.73 -19.93
N TYR A 131 18.62 -21.12 -20.21
CA TYR A 131 17.55 -20.15 -20.41
C TYR A 131 17.12 -19.54 -19.08
N SER A 132 16.85 -18.23 -19.06
CA SER A 132 16.37 -17.56 -17.84
C SER A 132 15.06 -18.15 -17.32
N ARG A 133 14.20 -18.63 -18.23
CA ARG A 133 12.93 -19.30 -17.92
C ARG A 133 12.81 -20.64 -18.67
N PRO A 134 13.20 -21.76 -18.04
CA PRO A 134 13.17 -23.06 -18.71
C PRO A 134 11.75 -23.62 -18.87
N GLU A 135 10.75 -23.06 -18.17
CA GLU A 135 9.35 -23.54 -18.20
C GLU A 135 8.71 -23.44 -19.60
N GLU A 136 9.16 -22.50 -20.44
CA GLU A 136 8.66 -22.32 -21.81
C GLU A 136 9.37 -23.20 -22.85
N THR A 137 10.49 -23.82 -22.49
CA THR A 137 11.32 -24.61 -23.41
C THR A 137 11.48 -26.04 -22.93
N LYS A 138 11.22 -27.02 -23.80
CA LYS A 138 11.39 -28.47 -23.50
C LYS A 138 12.82 -28.87 -23.09
N LYS A 139 13.80 -27.96 -23.23
CA LYS A 139 15.21 -28.14 -22.82
C LYS A 139 15.64 -26.92 -22.02
N ALA A 140 16.01 -27.13 -20.75
CA ALA A 140 16.50 -26.07 -19.86
C ALA A 140 17.85 -25.47 -20.29
N THR A 141 18.61 -26.20 -21.11
CA THR A 141 19.94 -25.78 -21.60
C THR A 141 20.07 -25.94 -23.10
N LEU A 142 20.83 -25.04 -23.72
CA LEU A 142 21.12 -25.04 -25.16
C LEU A 142 22.64 -25.01 -25.36
N ASP A 143 23.17 -25.79 -26.30
CA ASP A 143 24.57 -25.70 -26.70
C ASP A 143 24.70 -24.71 -27.85
N LEU A 144 25.45 -23.63 -27.64
CA LEU A 144 25.68 -22.58 -28.61
C LEU A 144 27.15 -22.55 -29.02
N SER A 145 27.43 -22.39 -30.31
CA SER A 145 28.79 -22.19 -30.81
C SER A 145 29.35 -20.86 -30.30
N GLY A 146 30.61 -20.87 -29.85
CA GLY A 146 31.31 -19.69 -29.39
C GLY A 146 31.40 -18.57 -30.42
N LEU A 147 31.71 -17.36 -29.94
CA LEU A 147 31.75 -16.13 -30.73
C LEU A 147 33.17 -15.61 -30.99
N LYS A 148 34.20 -16.27 -30.42
CA LYS A 148 35.61 -15.94 -30.60
C LYS A 148 36.18 -16.54 -31.89
N ASN A 149 36.91 -15.73 -32.66
CA ASN A 149 37.67 -16.22 -33.82
C ASN A 149 38.97 -16.89 -33.34
N ASP A 150 39.32 -18.03 -33.95
CA ASP A 150 40.57 -18.75 -33.67
C ASP A 150 41.72 -18.37 -34.61
N GLY A 151 41.49 -17.43 -35.54
CA GLY A 151 42.44 -17.04 -36.57
C GLY A 151 43.42 -15.96 -36.11
N TYR A 152 44.67 -16.04 -36.58
CA TYR A 152 45.74 -15.06 -36.33
C TYR A 152 45.54 -13.70 -37.03
N ILE A 153 44.56 -13.57 -37.94
CA ILE A 153 44.32 -12.36 -38.76
C ILE A 153 42.82 -12.05 -38.72
N GLY A 154 42.47 -10.89 -38.16
CA GLY A 154 41.09 -10.40 -38.01
C GLY A 154 40.82 -9.88 -36.60
N SER A 155 39.60 -9.39 -36.35
CA SER A 155 39.15 -9.10 -35.00
C SER A 155 39.03 -10.38 -34.17
N ASP A 156 39.23 -10.29 -32.86
CA ASP A 156 39.13 -11.43 -31.93
C ASP A 156 37.74 -12.07 -31.92
N LEU A 157 36.71 -11.35 -32.40
CA LEU A 157 35.32 -11.74 -32.34
C LEU A 157 34.72 -11.88 -33.74
N CYS A 158 33.80 -12.80 -33.90
CA CYS A 158 32.99 -12.86 -35.12
C CYS A 158 31.99 -11.70 -35.19
N ASN A 159 31.39 -11.47 -36.37
CA ASN A 159 30.37 -10.42 -36.54
C ASN A 159 29.24 -10.45 -35.48
N SER A 160 28.74 -11.64 -35.11
CA SER A 160 27.74 -11.74 -34.02
C SER A 160 28.33 -11.43 -32.64
N GLY A 161 29.60 -11.74 -32.42
CA GLY A 161 30.34 -11.40 -31.20
C GLY A 161 30.63 -9.91 -31.08
N GLU A 162 31.06 -9.26 -32.16
CA GLU A 162 31.27 -7.80 -32.19
C GLU A 162 29.98 -7.04 -31.90
N ILE A 163 28.89 -7.41 -32.58
CA ILE A 163 27.56 -6.81 -32.36
C ILE A 163 27.12 -7.01 -30.89
N LEU A 164 27.25 -8.22 -30.35
CA LEU A 164 26.88 -8.51 -28.96
C LEU A 164 27.73 -7.72 -27.95
N ASN A 165 29.04 -7.67 -28.17
CA ASN A 165 29.97 -6.97 -27.30
C ASN A 165 29.70 -5.46 -27.30
N ASP A 166 29.47 -4.88 -28.47
CA ASP A 166 29.24 -3.45 -28.62
C ASP A 166 27.86 -3.00 -28.12
N GLU A 167 26.79 -3.75 -28.44
CA GLU A 167 25.43 -3.35 -28.05
C GLU A 167 25.14 -3.64 -26.58
N VAL A 168 25.65 -4.74 -26.04
CA VAL A 168 25.30 -5.20 -24.69
C VAL A 168 26.47 -5.01 -23.73
N LEU A 169 27.55 -5.78 -23.86
CA LEU A 169 28.55 -5.84 -22.79
C LEU A 169 29.26 -4.50 -22.55
N LYS A 170 29.76 -3.84 -23.58
CA LYS A 170 30.40 -2.52 -23.45
C LYS A 170 29.45 -1.47 -22.88
N ARG A 171 28.17 -1.50 -23.25
CA ARG A 171 27.15 -0.57 -22.76
C ARG A 171 26.93 -0.71 -21.25
N PHE A 172 27.02 -1.92 -20.72
CA PHE A 172 26.99 -2.20 -19.28
C PHE A 172 28.37 -2.17 -18.60
N ASN A 173 29.41 -1.68 -19.29
CA ASN A 173 30.80 -1.66 -18.81
C ASN A 173 31.35 -3.04 -18.42
N ILE A 174 30.92 -4.08 -19.14
CA ILE A 174 31.41 -5.45 -19.01
C ILE A 174 32.46 -5.70 -20.09
N CYS A 175 33.59 -6.24 -19.68
CA CYS A 175 34.71 -6.60 -20.53
C CYS A 175 35.28 -7.98 -20.12
N ALA A 176 36.28 -8.47 -20.86
CA ALA A 176 36.87 -9.80 -20.64
C ALA A 176 37.36 -10.02 -19.19
N TYR A 177 37.90 -8.99 -18.54
CA TYR A 177 38.43 -9.07 -17.17
C TYR A 177 37.39 -8.73 -16.07
N THR A 178 36.14 -8.41 -16.43
CA THR A 178 35.10 -8.14 -15.42
C THR A 178 34.79 -9.42 -14.64
N SER A 179 34.89 -9.38 -13.31
CA SER A 179 34.60 -10.54 -12.47
C SER A 179 33.10 -10.89 -12.45
N ASN A 180 32.77 -12.15 -12.18
CA ASN A 180 31.36 -12.56 -12.06
C ASN A 180 30.65 -11.85 -10.90
N GLU A 181 31.36 -11.52 -9.82
CA GLU A 181 30.83 -10.70 -8.73
C GLU A 181 30.42 -9.32 -9.23
N ARG A 182 31.28 -8.66 -10.01
CA ARG A 182 30.94 -7.36 -10.59
C ARG A 182 29.75 -7.43 -11.54
N ILE A 183 29.61 -8.50 -12.30
CA ILE A 183 28.45 -8.73 -13.17
C ILE A 183 27.17 -8.91 -12.34
N ARG A 184 27.25 -9.61 -11.19
CA ARG A 184 26.12 -9.73 -10.26
C ARG A 184 25.72 -8.38 -9.68
N ASP A 185 26.67 -7.51 -9.34
CA ASP A 185 26.37 -6.14 -8.87
C ASP A 185 25.65 -5.32 -9.94
N ILE A 186 26.07 -5.44 -11.21
CA ILE A 186 25.42 -4.77 -12.34
C ILE A 186 23.99 -5.28 -12.50
N ALA A 187 23.78 -6.60 -12.47
CA ALA A 187 22.45 -7.20 -12.53
C ALA A 187 21.57 -6.78 -11.36
N GLU A 188 22.12 -6.72 -10.14
CA GLU A 188 21.43 -6.20 -8.97
C GLU A 188 21.02 -4.74 -9.16
N GLN A 189 21.91 -3.90 -9.66
CA GLN A 189 21.59 -2.50 -9.94
C GLN A 189 20.46 -2.37 -10.96
N ILE A 190 20.49 -3.16 -12.05
CA ILE A 190 19.43 -3.20 -13.07
C ILE A 190 18.08 -3.53 -12.44
N CYS A 191 18.02 -4.59 -11.61
CA CYS A 191 16.78 -5.00 -10.96
C CYS A 191 16.29 -4.01 -9.90
N MET A 192 17.19 -3.46 -9.08
CA MET A 192 16.83 -2.52 -8.02
C MET A 192 16.34 -1.19 -8.57
N GLU A 193 16.93 -0.70 -9.65
CA GLU A 193 16.48 0.51 -10.33
C GLU A 193 15.05 0.35 -10.87
N HIS A 194 14.75 -0.79 -11.50
CA HIS A 194 13.39 -1.10 -11.96
C HIS A 194 12.42 -1.30 -10.78
N GLN A 195 12.84 -2.00 -9.72
CA GLN A 195 12.02 -2.15 -8.50
C GLN A 195 11.67 -0.79 -7.87
N HIS A 196 12.63 0.13 -7.78
CA HIS A 196 12.38 1.47 -7.25
C HIS A 196 11.46 2.29 -8.15
N ALA A 197 11.59 2.15 -9.48
CA ALA A 197 10.70 2.81 -10.43
C ALA A 197 9.22 2.39 -10.24
N LEU A 198 8.97 1.16 -9.79
CA LEU A 198 7.63 0.65 -9.48
C LEU A 198 7.19 0.99 -8.05
N LEU A 199 8.06 0.77 -7.06
CA LEU A 199 7.73 0.90 -5.63
C LEU A 199 7.54 2.36 -5.19
N VAL A 200 8.30 3.31 -5.73
CA VAL A 200 8.21 4.72 -5.32
C VAL A 200 6.83 5.31 -5.59
N PRO A 201 6.23 5.18 -6.79
CA PRO A 201 4.85 5.59 -7.04
C PRO A 201 3.82 4.93 -6.10
N GLU A 202 3.96 3.63 -5.82
CA GLU A 202 3.08 2.91 -4.90
C GLU A 202 3.14 3.50 -3.48
N LEU A 203 4.35 3.75 -2.97
CA LEU A 203 4.56 4.34 -1.64
C LEU A 203 4.03 5.77 -1.56
N ILE A 204 4.18 6.57 -2.63
CA ILE A 204 3.62 7.93 -2.70
C ILE A 204 2.10 7.87 -2.61
N ALA A 205 1.45 7.01 -3.40
CA ALA A 205 0.00 6.85 -3.38
C ALA A 205 -0.52 6.37 -2.01
N GLN A 206 0.17 5.42 -1.37
CA GLN A 206 -0.16 4.96 -0.02
C GLN A 206 0.00 6.07 1.03
N ASN A 207 1.07 6.87 0.93
CA ASN A 207 1.30 7.99 1.84
C ASN A 207 0.22 9.07 1.71
N GLU A 208 -0.20 9.40 0.49
CA GLU A 208 -1.29 10.33 0.23
C GLU A 208 -2.62 9.83 0.79
N LEU A 209 -2.93 8.54 0.61
CA LEU A 209 -4.12 7.92 1.19
C LEU A 209 -4.08 8.00 2.72
N GLN A 210 -2.95 7.64 3.34
CA GLN A 210 -2.79 7.69 4.78
C GLN A 210 -2.94 9.12 5.33
N LYS A 211 -2.44 10.13 4.62
CA LYS A 211 -2.62 11.55 4.99
C LYS A 211 -4.09 11.95 5.00
N ARG A 212 -4.88 11.51 4.01
CA ARG A 212 -6.32 11.80 3.98
C ARG A 212 -7.04 11.16 5.16
N ILE A 213 -6.77 9.88 5.42
CA ILE A 213 -7.34 9.15 6.56
C ILE A 213 -6.98 9.85 7.88
N ASN A 214 -5.72 10.26 8.06
CA ASN A 214 -5.30 10.95 9.27
C ASN A 214 -6.02 12.30 9.44
N LEU A 215 -6.21 13.07 8.37
CA LEU A 215 -6.96 14.35 8.43
C LEU A 215 -8.43 14.13 8.78
N GLU A 216 -9.07 13.11 8.23
CA GLU A 216 -10.45 12.73 8.56
C GLU A 216 -10.57 12.34 10.04
N GLN A 217 -9.64 11.52 10.54
CA GLN A 217 -9.57 11.12 11.94
C GLN A 217 -9.33 12.31 12.88
N GLU A 218 -8.45 13.25 12.52
CA GLU A 218 -8.22 14.47 13.29
C GLU A 218 -9.49 15.33 13.38
N HIS A 219 -10.22 15.47 12.26
CA HIS A 219 -11.48 16.22 12.23
C HIS A 219 -12.56 15.55 13.09
N GLU A 220 -12.72 14.23 13.00
CA GLU A 220 -13.64 13.47 13.85
C GLU A 220 -13.29 13.59 15.34
N LEU A 221 -12.01 13.46 15.68
CA LEU A 221 -11.53 13.57 17.06
C LEU A 221 -11.78 14.97 17.62
N HIS A 222 -11.57 16.02 16.83
CA HIS A 222 -11.89 17.40 17.22
C HIS A 222 -13.41 17.59 17.44
N SER A 223 -14.25 17.03 16.56
CA SER A 223 -15.71 17.06 16.69
C SER A 223 -16.18 16.36 17.97
N LEU A 224 -15.69 15.15 18.23
CA LEU A 224 -15.98 14.37 19.45
C LEU A 224 -15.53 15.12 20.72
N THR A 225 -14.33 15.71 20.69
CA THR A 225 -13.80 16.50 21.81
C THR A 225 -14.69 17.70 22.13
N ASN A 226 -15.16 18.41 21.11
CA ASN A 226 -16.08 19.54 21.28
C ASN A 226 -17.43 19.10 21.85
N GLN A 227 -18.00 18.00 21.34
CA GLN A 227 -19.24 17.44 21.87
C GLN A 227 -19.09 17.02 23.34
N GLN A 228 -17.95 16.40 23.69
CA GLN A 228 -17.66 16.00 25.06
C GLN A 228 -17.58 17.23 25.99
N ALA A 229 -16.88 18.29 25.56
CA ALA A 229 -16.78 19.53 26.33
C ALA A 229 -18.15 20.21 26.54
N GLU A 230 -19.02 20.22 25.51
CA GLU A 230 -20.38 20.72 25.64
C GLU A 230 -21.23 19.89 26.60
N ASN A 231 -21.16 18.56 26.49
CA ASN A 231 -21.89 17.64 27.35
C ASN A 231 -21.45 17.78 28.81
N GLN A 232 -20.15 17.99 29.04
CA GLN A 232 -19.60 18.20 30.38
C GLN A 232 -20.11 19.51 30.99
N LYS A 233 -20.14 20.61 30.23
CA LYS A 233 -20.77 21.88 30.67
C LYS A 233 -22.27 21.72 30.97
N LYS A 234 -23.00 20.98 30.14
CA LYS A 234 -24.43 20.67 30.38
C LYS A 234 -24.61 19.84 31.66
N LEU A 235 -23.73 18.89 31.92
CA LEU A 235 -23.75 18.07 33.12
C LEU A 235 -23.48 18.92 34.38
N GLU A 236 -22.46 19.78 34.35
CA GLU A 236 -22.12 20.68 35.46
C GLU A 236 -23.25 21.67 35.78
N THR A 237 -23.84 22.29 34.76
CA THR A 237 -25.00 23.18 34.93
C THR A 237 -26.23 22.44 35.45
N THR A 238 -26.44 21.19 35.05
CA THR A 238 -27.55 20.36 35.56
C THR A 238 -27.29 19.97 37.01
N SER A 239 -26.07 19.55 37.34
CA SER A 239 -25.65 19.19 38.70
C SER A 239 -25.82 20.36 39.68
N THR A 240 -25.34 21.55 39.31
CA THR A 240 -25.50 22.78 40.13
C THR A 240 -26.96 23.15 40.36
N LYS A 241 -27.83 23.00 39.35
CA LYS A 241 -29.29 23.17 39.52
C LYS A 241 -29.87 22.16 40.51
N HIS A 242 -29.46 20.89 40.44
CA HIS A 242 -29.91 19.86 41.39
C HIS A 242 -29.45 20.15 42.82
N TYR A 243 -28.19 20.54 43.02
CA TYR A 243 -27.69 20.95 44.33
C TYR A 243 -28.45 22.14 44.91
N THR A 244 -28.75 23.14 44.07
CA THR A 244 -29.53 24.31 44.48
C THR A 244 -30.96 23.91 44.88
N ALA A 245 -31.61 23.04 44.09
CA ALA A 245 -32.94 22.53 44.41
C ALA A 245 -32.95 21.74 45.72
N LEU A 246 -31.97 20.86 45.94
CA LEU A 246 -31.79 20.12 47.19
C LEU A 246 -31.64 21.06 48.40
N TYR A 247 -30.86 22.12 48.27
CA TYR A 247 -30.67 23.11 49.33
C TYR A 247 -31.98 23.86 49.65
N ILE A 248 -32.74 24.25 48.63
CA ILE A 248 -34.06 24.87 48.80
C ILE A 248 -35.03 23.91 49.48
N PHE A 249 -35.10 22.65 49.05
CA PHE A 249 -35.93 21.62 49.67
C PHE A 249 -35.57 21.41 51.14
N TYR A 250 -34.28 21.37 51.47
CA TYR A 250 -33.83 21.25 52.85
C TYR A 250 -34.32 22.42 53.74
N ILE A 251 -34.22 23.66 53.25
CA ILE A 251 -34.73 24.84 53.96
C ILE A 251 -36.25 24.76 54.16
N LEU A 252 -36.99 24.40 53.10
CA LEU A 252 -38.45 24.25 53.17
C LEU A 252 -38.86 23.16 54.17
N PHE A 253 -38.18 22.02 54.14
CA PHE A 253 -38.39 20.92 55.07
C PHE A 253 -38.18 21.37 56.53
N LYS A 254 -37.08 22.08 56.82
CA LYS A 254 -36.83 22.63 58.16
C LYS A 254 -37.91 23.62 58.61
N ARG A 255 -38.40 24.48 57.72
CA ARG A 255 -39.50 25.41 58.02
C ARG A 255 -40.81 24.68 58.28
N LEU A 256 -41.12 23.64 57.50
CA LEU A 256 -42.29 22.79 57.70
C LEU A 256 -42.25 22.10 59.06
N GLN A 257 -41.11 21.48 59.41
CA GLN A 257 -40.91 20.84 60.71
C GLN A 257 -41.13 21.83 61.87
N ALA A 258 -40.59 23.05 61.77
CA ALA A 258 -40.81 24.09 62.78
C ALA A 258 -42.29 24.54 62.86
N ARG A 259 -43.01 24.61 61.74
CA ARG A 259 -44.45 24.92 61.72
C ARG A 259 -45.29 23.80 62.33
N GLU A 260 -45.00 22.56 61.97
CA GLU A 260 -45.67 21.38 62.53
C GLU A 260 -45.50 21.32 64.05
N GLN A 261 -44.28 21.58 64.55
CA GLN A 261 -44.02 21.61 65.98
C GLN A 261 -44.76 22.74 66.70
N LYS A 262 -44.84 23.94 66.10
CA LYS A 262 -45.69 25.03 66.62
C LYS A 262 -47.17 24.67 66.61
N GLN A 263 -47.65 24.05 65.53
CA GLN A 263 -49.05 23.65 65.42
C GLN A 263 -49.40 22.58 66.48
N LYS A 264 -48.48 21.65 66.73
CA LYS A 264 -48.61 20.66 67.80
C LYS A 264 -48.73 21.33 69.18
N THR A 265 -47.86 22.31 69.49
CA THR A 265 -47.99 23.06 70.75
C THR A 265 -49.29 23.84 70.88
N VAL A 266 -49.83 24.38 69.79
CA VAL A 266 -51.14 25.06 69.80
C VAL A 266 -52.28 24.07 70.03
N ILE A 267 -52.24 22.90 69.38
CA ILE A 267 -53.22 21.82 69.60
C ILE A 267 -53.18 21.39 71.06
N ASP A 268 -51.99 21.14 71.62
CA ASP A 268 -51.83 20.75 73.02
C ASP A 268 -52.43 21.81 73.98
N GLN A 269 -52.16 23.10 73.74
CA GLN A 269 -52.77 24.21 74.50
C GLN A 269 -54.29 24.27 74.34
N GLN A 270 -54.81 24.06 73.14
CA GLN A 270 -56.26 24.00 72.90
C GLN A 270 -56.89 22.82 73.62
N GLN A 271 -56.22 21.67 73.66
CA GLN A 271 -56.68 20.46 74.35
C GLN A 271 -56.75 20.68 75.86
N GLU A 272 -55.75 21.35 76.43
CA GLU A 272 -55.72 21.76 77.84
C GLU A 272 -56.84 22.75 78.13
N THR A 273 -57.01 23.78 77.30
CA THR A 273 -58.10 24.76 77.43
C THR A 273 -59.48 24.11 77.32
N ILE A 274 -59.67 23.17 76.40
CA ILE A 274 -60.91 22.39 76.25
C ILE A 274 -61.16 21.58 77.52
N SER A 275 -60.12 20.95 78.07
CA SER A 275 -60.21 20.16 79.31
C SER A 275 -60.58 21.04 80.50
N GLU A 276 -59.97 22.22 80.65
CA GLU A 276 -60.33 23.22 81.66
C GLU A 276 -61.77 23.73 81.49
N LEU A 277 -62.19 24.02 80.27
CA LEU A 277 -63.56 24.45 79.97
C LEU A 277 -64.57 23.33 80.23
N GLN A 278 -64.25 22.08 79.90
CA GLN A 278 -65.07 20.91 80.21
C GLN A 278 -65.20 20.71 81.72
N GLN A 279 -64.11 20.91 82.47
CA GLN A 279 -64.13 20.88 83.93
C GLN A 279 -65.00 22.00 84.49
N LYS A 280 -64.83 23.24 84.03
CA LYS A 280 -65.68 24.39 84.43
C LYS A 280 -67.15 24.20 84.05
N ILE A 281 -67.44 23.62 82.89
CA ILE A 281 -68.81 23.26 82.51
C ILE A 281 -69.34 22.24 83.51
N SER A 282 -68.57 21.20 83.85
CA SER A 282 -68.95 20.18 84.85
C SER A 282 -69.18 20.78 86.25
N GLU A 283 -68.41 21.79 86.65
CA GLU A 283 -68.58 22.54 87.90
C GLU A 283 -69.82 23.45 87.86
N LEU A 284 -70.14 24.07 86.72
CA LEU A 284 -71.31 24.94 86.51
C LEU A 284 -72.62 24.16 86.24
N THR A 285 -72.55 22.93 85.74
CA THR A 285 -73.70 22.00 85.69
C THR A 285 -73.97 21.30 87.03
N HIS A 286 -73.24 21.65 88.10
CA HIS A 286 -73.79 21.54 89.45
C HIS A 286 -74.47 22.85 89.83
N PRO A 287 -75.81 22.86 89.74
CA PRO A 287 -76.57 22.68 90.99
C PRO A 287 -77.91 21.93 90.87
N ALA A 288 -78.37 21.49 92.05
CA ALA A 288 -79.76 21.36 92.49
C ALA A 288 -80.56 20.09 92.14
N ASP A 289 -80.36 19.03 92.94
CA ASP A 289 -81.51 18.31 93.50
C ASP A 289 -81.18 17.66 94.85
N SER A 290 -81.10 18.50 95.89
CA SER A 290 -81.37 18.09 97.26
C SER A 290 -82.42 19.04 97.85
N LYS A 291 -83.65 18.52 97.91
CA LYS A 291 -84.92 19.08 98.46
C LYS A 291 -84.79 19.76 99.82
N PRO A 292 -85.80 20.54 100.25
CA PRO A 292 -86.81 19.94 101.16
C PRO A 292 -88.29 20.27 100.85
N THR A 293 -89.18 19.31 101.23
CA THR A 293 -90.52 19.42 101.90
C THR A 293 -91.25 20.78 101.89
N SER A 294 -92.58 20.93 101.77
CA SER A 294 -93.77 20.06 101.88
C SER A 294 -95.03 20.97 101.86
N TYR A 295 -96.21 20.37 101.63
CA TYR A 295 -97.59 20.88 101.81
C TYR A 295 -98.17 21.84 100.74
N ARG A 296 -99.47 21.88 100.44
CA ARG A 296 -100.64 20.96 100.34
C ARG A 296 -101.83 21.91 100.00
N PHE A 297 -102.85 21.40 99.31
CA PHE A 297 -104.22 21.95 99.17
C PHE A 297 -104.45 23.14 98.21
N TYR A 298 -105.54 23.28 97.45
CA TYR A 298 -106.82 22.56 97.24
C TYR A 298 -107.21 22.70 95.73
N PRO A 299 -108.17 21.93 95.20
CA PRO A 299 -108.66 21.98 93.84
C PRO A 299 -109.87 22.94 93.69
N SER A 300 -110.13 23.38 92.47
CA SER A 300 -111.44 23.87 92.05
C SER A 300 -111.60 23.63 90.55
N TYR A 301 -112.59 22.78 90.24
CA TYR A 301 -113.45 22.72 89.05
C TYR A 301 -112.87 23.00 87.66
#